data_AF-A0A934FGN0-F1
#
_entry.id   AF-A0A934FGN0-F1
#
_cell.length_a   1.000
_cell.length_b   1.000
_cell.length_c   1.000
_cell.angle_alpha   90.00
_cell.angle_beta   90.00
_cell.angle_gamma   90.00
#
_symmetry.space_group_name_H-M   'P 1'
#
loop_
_entity.id
_entity.type
_entity.pdbx_description
1 polymer ?
#
loop_
_entity_poly.entity_id
_entity_poly.type
_entity_poly.pdbx_seq_one_letter_code
_entity_poly.pdbx_strand_id
1 'polypeptide(L)'
;SLNVISDSDTTNLLAALGVNTFFSGTDASNIAVSTDVSNDVSLIAASTGEVGNNTNALRLASLQDDTSAINNTTFADYLHQTASSLGEEASNAYKSEESYDVIETSLENRRDEISGVSVDEELVNLVRYQQAYQASAKYISIVNGLMDKLLSTLG
;
A
#
# COMPACT_ATOMS: atom_id res chain seq x y z
N SER A 1 40.19 8.75 10.84
CA SER A 1 40.13 7.32 10.46
C SER A 1 39.16 6.65 11.40
N LEU A 2 38.03 6.15 10.88
CA LEU A 2 37.03 5.46 11.68
C LEU A 2 37.62 4.08 12.04
N ASN A 3 37.90 3.85 13.31
CA ASN A 3 38.45 2.59 13.80
C ASN A 3 37.33 1.54 13.80
N VAL A 4 37.28 0.70 12.76
CA VAL A 4 36.24 -0.33 12.55
C VAL A 4 36.50 -1.61 13.38
N ILE A 5 37.42 -1.55 14.37
CA ILE A 5 37.85 -2.70 15.18
C ILE A 5 37.16 -2.72 16.57
N SER A 6 36.44 -1.66 16.96
CA SER A 6 35.54 -1.79 18.10
C SER A 6 34.29 -2.53 17.66
N ASP A 7 34.12 -3.74 18.15
CA ASP A 7 32.89 -4.53 18.13
C ASP A 7 31.65 -3.66 17.87
N SER A 8 31.23 -3.59 16.60
CA SER A 8 30.14 -2.73 16.17
C SER A 8 28.79 -3.25 16.64
N ASP A 9 28.78 -4.42 17.29
CA ASP A 9 27.60 -5.09 17.77
C ASP A 9 27.62 -5.28 19.29
N THR A 10 27.57 -4.17 20.02
CA THR A 10 27.33 -4.17 21.47
C THR A 10 26.00 -4.81 21.89
N THR A 11 25.13 -5.14 20.93
CA THR A 11 23.79 -5.70 21.13
C THR A 11 23.68 -7.19 20.85
N ASN A 12 24.73 -7.84 20.34
CA ASN A 12 24.69 -9.20 19.78
C ASN A 12 23.60 -9.41 18.71
N LEU A 13 23.13 -8.34 18.05
CA LEU A 13 22.12 -8.42 17.01
C LEU A 13 22.68 -9.01 15.72
N LEU A 14 23.88 -8.59 15.32
CA LEU A 14 24.58 -9.15 14.17
C LEU A 14 24.89 -10.63 14.41
N ALA A 15 25.28 -10.98 15.65
CA ALA A 15 25.46 -12.38 16.04
C ALA A 15 24.14 -13.19 15.96
N ALA A 16 23.03 -12.62 16.44
CA ALA A 16 21.71 -13.24 16.32
C ALA A 16 21.23 -13.38 14.87
N LEU A 17 21.64 -12.48 13.98
CA LEU A 17 21.40 -12.55 12.54
C LEU A 17 22.42 -13.43 11.80
N GLY A 18 23.37 -14.04 12.51
CA GLY A 18 24.39 -14.94 11.94
C GLY A 18 25.48 -14.24 11.13
N VAL A 19 25.63 -12.93 11.27
CA VAL A 19 26.63 -12.13 10.56
C VAL A 19 27.94 -12.13 11.34
N ASN A 20 29.03 -12.55 10.68
CA ASN A 20 30.40 -12.54 11.22
C ASN A 20 30.59 -13.32 12.53
N THR A 21 29.83 -14.40 12.74
CA THR A 21 29.88 -15.22 13.97
C THR A 21 30.95 -16.31 13.97
N PHE A 22 31.40 -16.75 12.79
CA PHE A 22 32.34 -17.86 12.65
C PHE A 22 33.78 -17.43 12.40
N PHE A 23 33.97 -16.25 11.80
CA PHE A 23 35.28 -15.78 11.35
C PHE A 23 35.62 -14.41 11.95
N SER A 24 36.90 -14.14 12.04
CA SER A 24 37.49 -12.86 12.41
C SER A 24 38.50 -12.43 11.36
N GLY A 25 38.96 -11.18 11.42
CA GLY A 25 39.82 -10.56 10.41
C GLY A 25 39.07 -9.57 9.54
N THR A 26 39.82 -8.87 8.69
CA THR A 26 39.32 -7.77 7.84
C THR A 26 39.53 -8.04 6.36
N ASP A 27 40.44 -8.95 6.01
CA ASP A 27 40.80 -9.30 4.63
C ASP A 27 41.34 -10.74 4.55
N ALA A 28 41.64 -11.18 3.33
CA ALA A 28 42.12 -12.54 3.09
C ALA A 28 43.50 -12.83 3.71
N SER A 29 44.29 -11.80 4.05
CA SER A 29 45.61 -11.98 4.67
C SER A 29 45.54 -12.22 6.17
N ASN A 30 44.44 -11.85 6.83
CA ASN A 30 44.27 -11.98 8.28
C ASN A 30 42.98 -12.70 8.72
N ILE A 31 42.25 -13.32 7.78
CA ILE A 31 41.07 -14.12 8.10
C ILE A 31 41.43 -15.30 9.03
N ALA A 32 40.67 -15.46 10.10
CA ALA A 32 40.82 -16.51 11.08
C ALA A 32 39.46 -16.99 11.60
N VAL A 33 39.41 -18.12 12.30
CA VAL A 33 38.20 -18.54 13.04
C VAL A 33 38.03 -17.63 14.25
N SER A 34 36.78 -17.32 14.62
CA SER A 34 36.49 -16.58 15.85
C SER A 34 37.11 -17.27 17.07
N THR A 35 37.70 -16.49 17.98
CA THR A 35 38.32 -17.02 19.21
C THR A 35 37.30 -17.72 20.10
N ASP A 36 36.05 -17.26 20.12
CA ASP A 36 35.00 -17.86 20.92
C ASP A 36 34.70 -19.29 20.43
N VAL A 37 34.52 -19.44 19.12
CA VAL A 37 34.30 -20.74 18.46
C VAL A 37 35.52 -21.65 18.58
N SER A 38 36.74 -21.09 18.47
CA SER A 38 37.97 -21.87 18.60
C SER A 38 38.22 -22.36 20.03
N ASN A 39 37.79 -21.61 21.04
CA ASN A 39 37.93 -21.99 22.45
C ASN A 39 36.83 -22.94 22.90
N ASP A 40 35.62 -22.77 22.36
CA ASP A 40 34.48 -23.62 22.68
C ASP A 40 33.64 -23.91 21.43
N VAL A 41 33.89 -25.07 20.82
CA VAL A 41 33.15 -25.52 19.64
C VAL A 41 31.69 -25.88 19.95
N SER A 42 31.31 -25.99 21.24
CA SER A 42 29.91 -26.24 21.63
C SER A 42 29.01 -25.03 21.43
N LEU A 43 29.59 -23.84 21.20
CA LEU A 43 28.85 -22.63 20.81
C LEU A 43 28.21 -22.75 19.41
N ILE A 44 28.69 -23.69 18.58
CA ILE A 44 28.04 -24.02 17.32
C ILE A 44 26.86 -24.94 17.62
N ALA A 45 25.64 -24.52 17.30
CA ALA A 45 24.43 -25.31 17.54
C ALA A 45 24.51 -26.73 16.93
N ALA A 46 25.25 -26.95 15.85
CA ALA A 46 25.43 -28.28 15.24
C ALA A 46 26.43 -29.20 15.96
N SER A 47 27.20 -28.67 16.91
CA SER A 47 28.29 -29.36 17.62
C SER A 47 27.81 -29.99 18.92
N THR A 48 28.45 -31.08 19.33
CA THR A 48 28.34 -31.68 20.67
C THR A 48 29.62 -31.54 21.49
N GLY A 49 30.61 -30.78 21.00
CA GLY A 49 31.92 -30.64 21.64
C GLY A 49 32.96 -31.69 21.22
N GLU A 50 32.52 -32.77 20.57
CA GLU A 50 33.39 -33.89 20.17
C GLU A 50 33.82 -33.79 18.70
N VAL A 51 35.13 -33.97 18.47
CA VAL A 51 35.69 -33.95 17.11
C VAL A 51 35.09 -35.08 16.26
N GLY A 52 34.50 -34.73 15.12
CA GLY A 52 33.91 -35.68 14.18
C GLY A 52 32.49 -36.13 14.54
N ASN A 53 31.90 -35.64 15.63
CA ASN A 53 30.53 -35.94 15.99
C ASN A 53 29.55 -35.01 15.25
N ASN A 54 28.70 -35.57 14.39
CA ASN A 54 27.69 -34.84 13.62
C ASN A 54 26.25 -35.07 14.11
N THR A 55 26.07 -35.62 15.33
CA THR A 55 24.75 -36.01 15.84
C THR A 55 23.77 -34.83 15.87
N ASN A 56 24.20 -33.66 16.34
CA ASN A 56 23.29 -32.51 16.39
C ASN A 56 23.04 -31.90 15.00
N ALA A 57 24.01 -31.96 14.09
CA ALA A 57 23.82 -31.58 12.70
C ALA A 57 22.74 -32.45 12.01
N LEU A 58 22.75 -33.77 12.25
CA LEU A 58 21.71 -34.67 11.75
C LEU A 58 20.34 -34.37 12.35
N ARG A 59 20.27 -34.08 13.66
CA ARG A 59 19.02 -33.70 14.32
C ARG A 59 18.44 -32.39 13.78
N LEU A 60 19.30 -31.40 13.53
CA LEU A 60 18.90 -30.14 12.89
C LEU A 60 18.38 -30.36 11.47
N ALA A 61 19.04 -31.23 10.70
CA ALA A 61 18.57 -31.59 9.36
C ALA A 61 17.21 -32.30 9.42
N SER A 62 17.00 -33.22 10.37
CA SER A 62 15.73 -33.93 10.53
C SER A 62 14.57 -33.03 10.95
N LEU A 63 14.83 -31.87 11.56
CA LEU A 63 13.79 -30.90 11.93
C LEU A 63 13.03 -30.37 10.71
N GLN A 64 13.64 -30.40 9.52
CA GLN A 64 12.98 -30.01 8.27
C GLN A 64 11.72 -30.84 8.00
N ASP A 65 11.77 -32.14 8.31
CA ASP A 65 10.68 -33.10 8.05
C ASP A 65 9.82 -33.38 9.30
N ASP A 66 10.21 -32.83 10.46
CA ASP A 66 9.49 -33.02 11.71
C ASP A 66 8.20 -32.19 11.72
N THR A 67 7.06 -32.87 11.79
CA THR A 67 5.74 -32.26 11.82
C THR A 67 5.26 -31.97 13.25
N SER A 68 5.88 -32.56 14.26
CA SER A 68 5.43 -32.47 15.65
C SER A 68 5.64 -31.08 16.27
N ALA A 69 6.59 -30.32 15.73
CA ALA A 69 6.96 -29.01 16.25
C ALA A 69 5.95 -27.91 15.92
N ILE A 70 5.30 -27.98 14.75
CA ILE A 70 4.45 -26.90 14.23
C ILE A 70 3.14 -27.50 13.71
N ASN A 71 2.11 -27.58 14.55
CA ASN A 71 0.74 -27.93 14.15
C ASN A 71 0.58 -29.15 13.21
N ASN A 72 1.40 -30.20 13.39
CA ASN A 72 1.42 -31.37 12.51
C ASN A 72 1.78 -31.06 11.03
N THR A 73 2.60 -30.03 10.79
CA THR A 73 3.11 -29.65 9.48
C THR A 73 4.62 -29.43 9.52
N THR A 74 5.28 -29.57 8.37
CA THR A 74 6.71 -29.29 8.26
C THR A 74 6.97 -27.78 8.35
N PHE A 75 8.20 -27.40 8.68
CA PHE A 75 8.58 -25.98 8.71
C PHE A 75 8.37 -25.30 7.34
N ALA A 76 8.69 -26.01 6.26
CA ALA A 76 8.51 -25.51 4.89
C ALA A 76 7.02 -25.30 4.56
N ASP A 77 6.18 -26.29 4.86
CA ASP A 77 4.74 -26.22 4.60
C ASP A 77 4.06 -25.12 5.43
N TYR A 78 4.48 -24.95 6.69
CA TYR A 78 3.97 -23.87 7.55
C TYR A 78 4.26 -22.48 6.96
N LEU A 79 5.50 -22.25 6.51
CA LEU A 79 5.87 -21.00 5.85
C LEU A 79 5.11 -20.81 4.54
N HIS A 80 4.94 -21.87 3.74
CA HIS A 80 4.14 -21.83 2.52
C HIS A 80 2.68 -21.49 2.81
N GLN A 81 2.07 -22.08 3.83
CA GLN A 81 0.70 -21.80 4.23
C GLN A 81 0.53 -20.36 4.71
N THR A 82 1.47 -19.86 5.50
CA THR A 82 1.45 -18.49 6.01
C THR A 82 1.59 -17.48 4.86
N ALA A 83 2.55 -17.72 3.95
CA ALA A 83 2.73 -16.88 2.76
C ALA A 83 1.51 -16.94 1.83
N SER A 84 0.90 -18.12 1.66
CA SER A 84 -0.32 -18.30 0.87
C SER A 84 -1.51 -17.56 1.48
N SER A 85 -1.70 -17.66 2.80
CA SER A 85 -2.78 -16.96 3.52
C SER A 85 -2.63 -15.45 3.39
N LEU A 86 -1.41 -14.93 3.53
CA LEU A 86 -1.13 -13.51 3.33
C LEU A 86 -1.40 -13.08 1.88
N GLY A 87 -1.02 -13.90 0.90
CA GLY A 87 -1.29 -13.64 -0.51
C GLY A 87 -2.79 -13.64 -0.85
N GLU A 88 -3.56 -14.54 -0.24
CA GLU A 88 -5.02 -14.57 -0.36
C GLU A 88 -5.67 -13.32 0.25
N GLU A 89 -5.28 -12.94 1.47
CA GLU A 89 -5.79 -11.75 2.14
C GLU A 89 -5.49 -10.48 1.34
N ALA A 90 -4.27 -10.33 0.82
CA ALA A 90 -3.90 -9.23 -0.05
C ALA A 90 -4.73 -9.20 -1.34
N SER A 91 -4.92 -10.36 -1.99
CA SER A 91 -5.74 -10.48 -3.21
C SER A 91 -7.20 -10.08 -2.95
N ASN A 92 -7.76 -10.49 -1.82
CA ASN A 92 -9.12 -10.13 -1.42
C ASN A 92 -9.24 -8.63 -1.13
N ALA A 93 -8.24 -8.01 -0.49
CA ALA A 93 -8.21 -6.57 -0.26
C ALA A 93 -8.24 -5.78 -1.58
N TYR A 94 -7.42 -6.15 -2.57
CA TYR A 94 -7.43 -5.49 -3.88
C TYR A 94 -8.76 -5.63 -4.62
N LYS A 95 -9.38 -6.82 -4.59
CA LYS A 95 -10.71 -7.01 -5.18
C LYS A 95 -11.79 -6.18 -4.50
N SER A 96 -11.68 -6.03 -3.17
CA SER A 96 -12.62 -5.21 -2.41
C SER A 96 -12.44 -3.72 -2.75
N GLU A 97 -11.20 -3.25 -2.89
CA GLU A 97 -10.89 -1.90 -3.36
C GLU A 97 -11.52 -1.62 -4.73
N GLU A 98 -11.29 -2.50 -5.72
CA GLU A 98 -11.88 -2.37 -7.06
C GLU A 98 -13.42 -2.36 -7.00
N SER A 99 -14.01 -3.20 -6.15
CA SER A 99 -15.47 -3.21 -5.96
C SER A 99 -15.99 -1.90 -5.37
N TYR A 100 -15.26 -1.31 -4.43
CA TYR A 100 -15.64 -0.03 -3.83
C TYR A 100 -15.47 1.14 -4.80
N ASP A 101 -14.45 1.14 -5.66
CA ASP A 101 -14.25 2.14 -6.72
C ASP A 101 -15.41 2.14 -7.72
N VAL A 102 -15.88 0.94 -8.12
CA VAL A 102 -17.07 0.80 -8.97
C VAL A 102 -18.33 1.33 -8.27
N ILE A 103 -18.49 1.05 -6.98
CA ILE A 103 -19.63 1.56 -6.19
C ILE A 103 -19.56 3.08 -6.06
N GLU A 104 -18.39 3.64 -5.76
CA GLU A 104 -18.15 5.08 -5.66
C GLU A 104 -18.52 5.77 -6.98
N THR A 105 -17.97 5.31 -8.09
CA THR A 105 -18.27 5.83 -9.44
C THR A 105 -19.78 5.77 -9.74
N SER A 106 -20.45 4.67 -9.37
CA SER A 106 -21.90 4.53 -9.56
C SER A 106 -22.70 5.53 -8.72
N LEU A 107 -22.28 5.78 -7.48
CA LEU A 107 -22.90 6.75 -6.59
C LEU A 107 -22.66 8.20 -7.06
N GLU A 108 -21.46 8.51 -7.56
CA GLU A 108 -21.16 9.81 -8.17
C GLU A 108 -22.04 10.07 -9.38
N ASN A 109 -22.14 9.10 -10.30
CA ASN A 109 -23.01 9.23 -11.47
C ASN A 109 -24.48 9.45 -11.08
N ARG A 110 -24.99 8.73 -10.06
CA ARG A 110 -26.37 8.92 -9.56
C ARG A 110 -26.56 10.29 -8.90
N ARG A 111 -25.56 10.77 -8.16
CA ARG A 111 -25.58 12.10 -7.55
C ARG A 111 -25.65 13.15 -8.65
N ASP A 112 -24.85 13.01 -9.70
CA ASP A 112 -24.77 13.94 -10.82
C ASP A 112 -26.03 13.86 -11.70
N GLU A 113 -26.72 12.73 -11.78
CA GLU A 113 -28.03 12.63 -12.46
C GLU A 113 -29.13 13.44 -11.72
N ILE A 114 -29.13 13.43 -10.39
CA ILE A 114 -30.14 14.13 -9.57
C ILE A 114 -29.79 15.61 -9.38
N SER A 115 -28.52 15.89 -9.11
CA SER A 115 -28.03 17.21 -8.69
C SER A 115 -27.23 17.93 -9.77
N GLY A 116 -26.91 17.25 -10.88
CA GLY A 116 -26.23 17.85 -12.00
C GLY A 116 -27.18 18.73 -12.79
N VAL A 117 -26.68 19.92 -13.12
CA VAL A 117 -27.39 20.86 -13.96
C VAL A 117 -26.81 20.74 -15.37
N SER A 118 -27.65 20.53 -16.36
CA SER A 118 -27.21 20.54 -17.75
C SER A 118 -26.93 21.99 -18.17
N VAL A 119 -25.64 22.33 -18.36
CA VAL A 119 -25.21 23.67 -18.80
C VAL A 119 -25.87 24.05 -20.13
N ASP A 120 -26.13 23.07 -20.99
CA ASP A 120 -26.83 23.29 -22.26
C ASP A 120 -28.31 23.63 -22.05
N GLU A 121 -29.01 22.96 -21.12
CA GLU A 121 -30.38 23.33 -20.78
C GLU A 121 -30.47 24.69 -20.09
N GLU A 122 -29.54 24.99 -19.18
CA GLU A 122 -29.44 26.31 -18.57
C GLU A 122 -29.17 27.40 -19.62
N LEU A 123 -28.30 27.15 -20.60
CA LEU A 123 -28.02 28.08 -21.68
C LEU A 123 -29.26 28.29 -22.57
N VAL A 124 -29.99 27.24 -22.92
CA VAL A 124 -31.24 27.35 -23.68
C VAL A 124 -32.28 28.15 -22.91
N ASN A 125 -32.44 27.89 -21.62
CA ASN A 125 -33.34 28.65 -20.75
C ASN A 125 -32.91 30.12 -20.65
N LEU A 126 -31.62 30.39 -20.52
CA LEU A 126 -31.05 31.73 -20.49
C LEU A 126 -31.31 32.49 -21.80
N VAL A 127 -31.06 31.89 -22.95
CA VAL A 127 -31.36 32.47 -24.27
C VAL A 127 -32.86 32.75 -24.40
N ARG A 128 -33.72 31.81 -23.96
CA ARG A 128 -35.17 31.99 -23.96
C ARG A 128 -35.59 33.18 -23.07
N TYR A 129 -35.03 33.31 -21.88
CA TYR A 129 -35.31 34.44 -20.99
C TYR A 129 -34.81 35.77 -21.58
N GLN A 130 -33.65 35.78 -22.24
CA GLN A 130 -33.15 36.96 -22.95
C GLN A 130 -34.10 37.39 -24.07
N GLN A 131 -34.57 36.45 -24.89
CA GLN A 131 -35.52 36.72 -25.97
C GLN A 131 -36.86 37.23 -25.42
N ALA A 132 -37.39 36.60 -24.37
CA ALA A 132 -38.61 37.04 -23.72
C ALA A 132 -38.48 38.46 -23.16
N TYR A 133 -37.35 38.77 -22.51
CA TYR A 133 -37.07 40.10 -21.99
C TYR A 133 -37.01 41.16 -23.10
N GLN A 134 -36.33 40.87 -24.22
CA GLN A 134 -36.29 41.75 -25.38
C GLN A 134 -37.68 41.99 -25.98
N ALA A 135 -38.50 40.94 -26.07
CA ALA A 135 -39.88 41.05 -26.53
C ALA A 135 -40.74 41.91 -25.59
N SER A 136 -40.61 41.73 -24.27
CA SER A 136 -41.28 42.56 -23.27
C SER A 136 -40.85 44.02 -23.34
N ALA A 137 -39.56 44.31 -23.50
CA ALA A 137 -39.05 45.67 -23.65
C ALA A 137 -39.62 46.35 -24.91
N LYS A 138 -39.70 45.61 -26.02
CA LYS A 138 -40.30 46.09 -27.27
C LYS A 138 -41.81 46.34 -27.09
N TYR A 139 -42.52 45.45 -26.41
CA TYR A 139 -43.93 45.63 -26.09
C TYR A 139 -44.18 46.90 -25.26
N ILE A 140 -43.39 47.14 -24.20
CA ILE A 140 -43.46 48.35 -23.38
C ILE A 140 -43.20 49.59 -24.24
N SER A 141 -42.20 49.56 -25.12
CA SER A 141 -41.92 50.68 -26.02
C SER A 141 -43.08 50.99 -26.96
N ILE A 142 -43.80 49.97 -27.43
CA ILE A 142 -45.00 50.15 -28.27
C ILE A 142 -46.12 50.77 -27.43
N VAL A 143 -46.36 50.28 -26.22
CA VAL A 143 -47.38 50.83 -25.30
C VAL A 143 -47.09 52.29 -24.97
N ASN A 144 -45.84 52.65 -24.65
CA ASN A 144 -45.45 54.04 -24.41
C ASN A 144 -45.71 54.91 -25.65
N GLY A 145 -45.32 54.44 -26.84
CA GLY A 145 -45.59 55.17 -28.08
C GLY A 145 -47.09 55.34 -28.40
N LEU A 146 -47.93 54.40 -27.98
CA LEU A 146 -49.39 54.53 -28.08
C LEU A 146 -49.93 55.55 -27.07
N MET A 147 -49.43 55.54 -25.83
CA MET A 147 -49.82 56.51 -24.79
C MET A 147 -49.44 57.93 -25.18
N ASP A 148 -48.23 58.14 -25.71
CA ASP A 148 -47.77 59.45 -26.19
C ASP A 148 -48.65 59.99 -27.32
N LYS A 149 -49.05 59.13 -28.28
CA LYS A 149 -49.97 59.50 -29.36
C LYS A 149 -51.35 59.86 -28.85
N LEU A 150 -51.90 59.09 -27.90
CA LEU A 150 -53.21 59.38 -27.30
C LEU A 150 -53.19 60.73 -26.58
N LEU A 151 -52.16 61.01 -25.76
CA LEU A 151 -51.99 62.30 -25.08
C LEU A 151 -51.88 63.46 -26.07
N SER A 152 -51.10 63.31 -27.14
CA SER A 152 -50.91 64.33 -28.17
C SER A 152 -52.17 64.64 -28.98
N THR A 153 -53.16 63.75 -29.02
CA THR A 153 -54.44 63.98 -29.71
C THR A 153 -55.54 64.53 -28.80
N LEU A 154 -55.39 64.40 -27.48
CA LEU A 154 -56.34 64.86 -26.47
C LEU A 154 -55.98 66.24 -25.87
N GLY A 155 -54.70 66.63 -25.91
CA GLY A 155 -54.24 68.00 -25.64
C GLY A 155 -54.19 68.83 -26.91
#